data_AF-A0A4P5XWE4-F1
#
_entry.id   AF-A0A4P5XWE4-F1
#
_cell.length_a   1.000
_cell.length_b   1.000
_cell.length_c   1.000
_cell.angle_alpha   90.00
_cell.angle_beta   90.00
_cell.angle_gamma   90.00
#
_symmetry.space_group_name_H-M   'P 1'
#
loop_
_entity.id
_entity.type
_entity.pdbx_description
1 polymer ?
#
loop_
_entity_poly.entity_id
_entity_poly.type
_entity_poly.pdbx_seq_one_letter_code
_entity_poly.pdbx_strand_id
1 'polypeptide(L)'
;MQGSQKVIDALNAGLTIELTAINQYFVQAKMCKNWGLNRLAAKHYSESMGEMKHAEMLIDRILFLEGVPEIARYDVIRVGTDIPEQFAYDLALESSGVKAYNAAVTLCIAENDGGSRDLLEKILVESEEHVDWLETQIDLIKRLGLQNYLLTQVGEETAGGH
;
A
#
# COMPACT_ATOMS: atom_id res chain seq x y z
N MET A 1 14.38 -12.72 20.04
CA MET A 1 15.46 -13.47 19.35
C MET A 1 16.28 -12.42 18.62
N GLN A 2 17.57 -12.25 18.93
CA GLN A 2 18.36 -11.21 18.27
C GLN A 2 18.45 -11.44 16.75
N GLY A 3 17.88 -10.51 15.97
CA GLY A 3 17.88 -10.55 14.50
C GLY A 3 19.08 -9.85 13.85
N SER A 4 19.21 -10.00 12.53
CA SER A 4 20.18 -9.23 11.74
C SER A 4 19.75 -7.77 11.66
N GLN A 5 20.65 -6.84 11.99
CA GLN A 5 20.36 -5.41 11.92
C GLN A 5 19.94 -4.98 10.51
N LYS A 6 20.54 -5.55 9.46
CA LYS A 6 20.17 -5.22 8.08
C LYS A 6 18.72 -5.60 7.77
N VAL A 7 18.25 -6.73 8.30
CA VAL A 7 16.86 -7.18 8.12
C VAL A 7 15.92 -6.26 8.89
N ILE A 8 16.28 -5.89 10.12
CA ILE A 8 15.50 -4.92 10.92
C ILE A 8 15.40 -3.56 10.18
N ASP A 9 16.49 -3.08 9.59
CA ASP A 9 16.51 -1.83 8.82
C ASP A 9 15.60 -1.92 7.58
N ALA A 10 15.60 -3.07 6.90
CA ALA A 10 14.72 -3.32 5.75
C ALA A 10 13.24 -3.43 6.16
N LEU A 11 12.93 -4.06 7.29
CA LEU A 11 11.58 -4.10 7.85
C LEU A 11 11.09 -2.70 8.23
N ASN A 12 11.95 -1.86 8.84
CA ASN A 12 11.63 -0.46 9.13
C ASN A 12 11.46 0.38 7.84
N ALA A 13 12.16 0.02 6.77
CA ALA A 13 11.91 0.62 5.46
C ALA A 13 10.54 0.23 4.90
N GLY A 14 10.15 -1.04 4.99
CA GLY A 14 8.76 -1.46 4.71
C GLY A 14 7.76 -0.68 5.57
N LEU A 15 8.00 -0.56 6.87
CA LEU A 15 7.10 0.13 7.80
C LEU A 15 6.91 1.61 7.41
N THR A 16 7.95 2.27 6.90
CA THR A 16 7.85 3.65 6.38
C THR A 16 6.91 3.73 5.18
N ILE A 17 6.98 2.74 4.28
CA ILE A 17 6.12 2.66 3.08
C ILE A 17 4.68 2.47 3.52
N GLU A 18 4.40 1.50 4.40
CA GLU A 18 3.06 1.21 4.92
C GLU A 18 2.46 2.42 5.64
N LEU A 19 3.21 3.06 6.53
CA LEU A 19 2.76 4.24 7.25
C LEU A 19 2.46 5.42 6.31
N THR A 20 3.20 5.54 5.20
CA THR A 20 2.93 6.54 4.16
C THR A 20 1.65 6.19 3.40
N ALA A 21 1.50 4.93 2.96
CA ALA A 21 0.37 4.42 2.21
C ALA A 21 -0.94 4.52 2.99
N ILE A 22 -0.95 4.11 4.28
CA ILE A 22 -2.08 4.25 5.20
C ILE A 22 -2.65 5.66 5.13
N ASN A 23 -1.80 6.68 5.30
CA ASN A 23 -2.25 8.07 5.38
C ASN A 23 -2.65 8.63 4.02
N GLN A 24 -1.93 8.26 2.95
CA GLN A 24 -2.27 8.67 1.59
C GLN A 24 -3.66 8.14 1.20
N TYR A 25 -3.87 6.83 1.28
CA TYR A 25 -5.15 6.20 0.98
C TYR A 25 -6.27 6.68 1.90
N PHE A 26 -6.00 6.89 3.19
CA PHE A 26 -7.04 7.37 4.11
C PHE A 26 -7.56 8.75 3.70
N VAL A 27 -6.67 9.70 3.37
CA VAL A 27 -7.07 11.04 2.96
C VAL A 27 -7.78 10.98 1.60
N GLN A 28 -7.25 10.24 0.63
CA GLN A 28 -7.88 10.06 -0.67
C GLN A 28 -9.28 9.44 -0.55
N ALA A 29 -9.49 8.47 0.35
CA ALA A 29 -10.80 7.92 0.65
C ALA A 29 -11.79 9.01 1.12
N LYS A 30 -11.36 9.92 1.99
CA LYS A 30 -12.19 11.06 2.44
C LYS A 30 -12.43 12.06 1.32
N MET A 31 -11.44 12.32 0.46
CA MET A 31 -11.59 13.18 -0.71
C MET A 31 -12.62 12.60 -1.69
N CYS A 32 -12.48 11.33 -2.07
CA CYS A 32 -13.44 10.62 -2.92
C CYS A 32 -14.85 10.62 -2.31
N LYS A 33 -14.97 10.41 -1.00
CA LYS A 33 -16.26 10.48 -0.30
C LYS A 33 -16.88 11.87 -0.40
N ASN A 34 -16.09 12.91 -0.19
CA ASN A 34 -16.52 14.31 -0.31
C ASN A 34 -16.92 14.67 -1.75
N TRP A 35 -16.25 14.10 -2.76
CA TRP A 35 -16.60 14.27 -4.17
C TRP A 35 -17.80 13.41 -4.62
N GLY A 36 -18.36 12.58 -3.75
CA GLY A 36 -19.48 11.69 -4.06
C GLY A 36 -19.09 10.43 -4.84
N LEU A 37 -17.79 10.13 -4.98
CA LEU A 37 -17.25 8.95 -5.65
C LEU A 37 -17.17 7.78 -4.65
N ASN A 38 -18.34 7.29 -4.21
CA ASN A 38 -18.46 6.39 -3.07
C ASN A 38 -17.75 5.04 -3.25
N ARG A 39 -17.64 4.50 -4.47
CA ARG A 39 -16.90 3.24 -4.72
C ARG A 39 -15.41 3.40 -4.52
N LEU A 40 -14.81 4.46 -5.08
CA LEU A 40 -13.41 4.77 -4.85
C LEU A 40 -13.14 5.11 -3.39
N ALA A 41 -14.07 5.79 -2.73
CA ALA A 41 -13.97 6.06 -1.30
C ALA A 41 -13.92 4.76 -0.48
N ALA A 42 -14.75 3.77 -0.79
CA ALA A 42 -14.76 2.47 -0.13
C ALA A 42 -13.47 1.69 -0.42
N LYS A 43 -13.04 1.62 -1.69
CA LYS A 43 -11.80 0.96 -2.10
C LYS A 43 -10.58 1.56 -1.40
N HIS A 44 -10.33 2.87 -1.50
CA HIS A 44 -9.20 3.51 -0.82
C HIS A 44 -9.25 3.34 0.70
N TYR A 45 -10.45 3.32 1.30
CA TYR A 45 -10.57 3.04 2.72
C TYR A 45 -10.15 1.60 3.06
N SER A 46 -10.57 0.63 2.24
CA SER A 46 -10.15 -0.77 2.38
C SER A 46 -8.64 -0.91 2.24
N GLU A 47 -8.02 -0.27 1.24
CA GLU A 47 -6.56 -0.27 1.07
C GLU A 47 -5.86 0.29 2.31
N SER A 48 -6.28 1.47 2.77
CA SER A 48 -5.74 2.06 4.00
C SER A 48 -5.80 1.12 5.21
N MET A 49 -6.89 0.35 5.36
CA MET A 49 -7.01 -0.66 6.42
C MET A 49 -6.16 -1.91 6.16
N GLY A 50 -5.93 -2.29 4.91
CA GLY A 50 -4.98 -3.32 4.50
C GLY A 50 -3.56 -2.97 4.93
N GLU A 51 -3.10 -1.77 4.57
CA GLU A 51 -1.77 -1.27 4.93
C GLU A 51 -1.57 -1.15 6.45
N MET A 52 -2.64 -0.87 7.21
CA MET A 52 -2.59 -0.91 8.68
C MET A 52 -2.23 -2.30 9.21
N LYS A 53 -2.70 -3.37 8.56
CA LYS A 53 -2.35 -4.76 8.92
C LYS A 53 -0.93 -5.09 8.53
N HIS A 54 -0.46 -4.62 7.36
CA HIS A 54 0.95 -4.76 6.97
C HIS A 54 1.88 -4.08 7.97
N ALA A 55 1.55 -2.85 8.38
CA ALA A 55 2.30 -2.13 9.41
C ALA A 55 2.33 -2.90 10.74
N GLU A 56 1.21 -3.49 11.17
CA GLU A 56 1.13 -4.35 12.37
C GLU A 56 2.08 -5.56 12.24
N MET A 57 2.02 -6.29 11.12
CA MET A 57 2.90 -7.44 10.85
C MET A 57 4.39 -7.06 10.91
N LEU A 58 4.76 -5.93 10.32
CA LEU A 58 6.13 -5.44 10.31
C LEU A 58 6.60 -5.03 11.72
N ILE A 59 5.76 -4.31 12.48
CA ILE A 59 6.04 -3.92 13.86
C ILE A 59 6.28 -5.16 14.73
N ASP A 60 5.39 -6.14 14.65
CA ASP A 60 5.50 -7.40 15.41
C ASP A 60 6.80 -8.13 15.06
N ARG A 61 7.16 -8.16 13.77
CA ARG A 61 8.41 -8.79 13.31
C ARG A 61 9.65 -8.06 13.81
N ILE A 62 9.67 -6.74 13.75
CA ILE A 62 10.77 -5.90 14.24
C ILE A 62 10.97 -6.13 15.75
N LEU A 63 9.89 -6.11 16.54
CA LEU A 63 9.95 -6.33 17.98
C LEU A 63 10.42 -7.75 18.32
N PHE A 64 9.96 -8.77 17.59
CA PHE A 64 10.41 -10.15 17.77
C PHE A 64 11.93 -10.32 17.55
N LEU A 65 12.47 -9.57 16.59
CA LEU A 65 13.89 -9.52 16.26
C LEU A 65 14.71 -8.63 17.22
N GLU A 66 14.09 -8.12 18.29
CA GLU A 66 14.67 -7.21 19.29
C GLU A 66 15.10 -5.85 18.72
N GLY A 67 14.46 -5.44 17.62
CA GLY A 67 14.59 -4.10 17.04
C GLY A 67 13.59 -3.09 17.61
N VAL A 68 13.74 -1.83 17.19
CA VAL A 68 12.81 -0.74 17.53
C VAL A 68 12.05 -0.30 16.28
N PRO A 69 10.71 -0.37 16.27
CA PRO A 69 9.92 0.13 15.14
C PRO A 69 9.97 1.66 15.01
N GLU A 70 10.30 2.16 13.82
CA GLU A 70 10.46 3.59 13.53
C GLU A 70 9.15 4.26 13.07
N ILE A 71 8.16 4.36 13.95
CA ILE A 71 6.82 4.89 13.58
C ILE A 71 6.78 6.39 13.27
N ALA A 72 7.88 7.12 13.50
CA ALA A 72 7.98 8.55 13.19
C ALA A 72 8.49 8.83 11.76
N ARG A 73 8.85 7.78 11.02
CA ARG A 73 9.46 7.88 9.70
C ARG A 73 8.39 7.69 8.62
N TYR A 74 8.29 8.68 7.74
CA TYR A 74 7.35 8.73 6.62
C TYR A 74 8.05 9.27 5.38
N ASP A 75 7.63 8.80 4.21
CA ASP A 75 7.89 9.50 2.95
C ASP A 75 6.89 10.65 2.77
N VAL A 76 7.08 11.44 1.71
CA VAL A 76 6.17 12.53 1.37
C VAL A 76 4.82 11.95 0.94
N ILE A 77 3.78 12.20 1.74
CA ILE A 77 2.39 11.83 1.45
C ILE A 77 1.85 12.72 0.31
N ARG A 78 1.38 12.11 -0.78
CA ARG A 78 0.88 12.80 -1.97
C ARG A 78 -0.57 12.42 -2.27
N VAL A 79 -1.51 13.22 -1.78
CA VAL A 79 -2.95 12.90 -1.84
C VAL A 79 -3.64 13.30 -3.15
N GLY A 80 -2.95 14.03 -4.04
CA GLY A 80 -3.50 14.52 -5.30
C GLY A 80 -4.63 15.54 -5.16
N THR A 81 -5.09 16.07 -6.29
CA THR A 81 -6.19 17.04 -6.40
C THR A 81 -7.34 16.55 -7.28
N ASP A 82 -7.10 15.51 -8.09
CA ASP A 82 -8.09 14.79 -8.88
C ASP A 82 -7.78 13.27 -8.94
N ILE A 83 -8.67 12.49 -9.57
CA ILE A 83 -8.55 11.03 -9.64
C ILE A 83 -7.34 10.55 -10.45
N PRO A 84 -7.04 11.08 -11.66
CA PRO A 84 -5.82 10.71 -12.37
C PRO A 84 -4.54 10.96 -11.57
N GLU A 85 -4.46 12.09 -10.86
CA GLU A 85 -3.30 12.41 -10.02
C GLU A 85 -3.19 11.47 -8.81
N GLN A 86 -4.30 11.15 -8.15
CA GLN A 86 -4.33 10.15 -7.07
C GLN A 86 -3.77 8.80 -7.52
N PHE A 87 -4.31 8.24 -8.60
CA PHE A 87 -3.85 6.95 -9.12
C PHE A 87 -2.39 6.97 -9.56
N ALA A 88 -1.90 8.08 -10.11
CA ALA A 88 -0.49 8.20 -10.47
C ALA A 88 0.44 8.19 -9.25
N TYR A 89 0.04 8.85 -8.15
CA TYR A 89 0.80 8.85 -6.91
C TYR A 89 0.75 7.51 -6.18
N ASP A 90 -0.41 6.87 -6.17
CA ASP A 90 -0.58 5.54 -5.57
C ASP A 90 0.24 4.51 -6.35
N LEU A 91 0.17 4.54 -7.69
CA LEU A 91 0.96 3.62 -8.52
C LEU A 91 2.46 3.81 -8.32
N ALA A 92 2.91 5.05 -8.18
CA ALA A 92 4.31 5.33 -7.90
C ALA A 92 4.75 4.83 -6.51
N LEU A 93 3.88 4.95 -5.50
CA LEU A 93 4.11 4.45 -4.15
C LEU A 93 4.20 2.91 -4.15
N GLU A 94 3.19 2.23 -4.69
CA GLU A 94 3.11 0.77 -4.75
C GLU A 94 4.24 0.17 -5.57
N SER A 95 4.53 0.74 -6.75
CA SER A 95 5.66 0.29 -7.59
C SER A 95 7.01 0.44 -6.90
N SER A 96 7.14 1.42 -6.01
CA SER A 96 8.34 1.61 -5.19
C SER A 96 8.38 0.61 -4.03
N GLY A 97 7.21 0.32 -3.43
CA GLY A 97 7.00 -0.75 -2.46
C GLY A 97 7.42 -2.11 -2.99
N VAL A 98 6.90 -2.53 -4.14
CA VAL A 98 7.26 -3.78 -4.83
C VAL A 98 8.78 -3.92 -5.00
N LYS A 99 9.46 -2.85 -5.42
CA LYS A 99 10.94 -2.86 -5.56
C LYS A 99 11.64 -3.01 -4.22
N ALA A 100 11.19 -2.29 -3.20
CA ALA A 100 11.74 -2.36 -1.85
C ALA A 100 11.55 -3.77 -1.24
N TYR A 101 10.36 -4.35 -1.39
CA TYR A 101 10.05 -5.68 -0.88
C TYR A 101 10.82 -6.79 -1.58
N ASN A 102 10.97 -6.73 -2.91
CA ASN A 102 11.85 -7.66 -3.63
C ASN A 102 13.31 -7.60 -3.13
N ALA A 103 13.83 -6.40 -2.87
CA ALA A 103 15.17 -6.23 -2.32
C ALA A 103 15.27 -6.77 -0.89
N ALA A 104 14.25 -6.52 -0.05
CA ALA A 104 14.19 -7.01 1.33
C ALA A 104 14.08 -8.54 1.40
N VAL A 105 13.31 -9.17 0.51
CA VAL A 105 13.22 -10.64 0.38
C VAL A 105 14.60 -11.22 0.02
N THR A 106 15.29 -10.62 -0.97
CA THR A 106 16.65 -11.04 -1.35
C THR A 106 17.62 -10.93 -0.17
N LEU A 107 17.53 -9.84 0.61
CA LEU A 107 18.34 -9.65 1.80
C LEU A 107 18.04 -10.70 2.88
N CYS A 108 16.77 -11.02 3.13
CA CYS A 108 16.38 -12.05 4.10
C CYS A 108 16.93 -13.43 3.71
N ILE A 109 16.95 -13.76 2.42
CA ILE A 109 17.58 -14.99 1.93
C ILE A 109 19.09 -14.97 2.21
N ALA A 110 19.78 -13.86 1.92
CA ALA A 110 21.22 -13.72 2.13
C ALA A 110 21.61 -13.80 3.62
N GLU A 111 20.75 -13.33 4.53
CA GLU A 111 20.95 -13.36 5.97
C GLU A 111 20.34 -14.62 6.63
N ASN A 112 19.83 -15.57 5.83
CA ASN A 112 19.19 -16.82 6.26
C ASN A 112 17.99 -16.62 7.23
N ASP A 113 17.24 -15.53 7.06
CA ASP A 113 16.03 -15.22 7.82
C ASP A 113 14.77 -15.62 7.04
N GLY A 114 14.41 -16.90 7.13
CA GLY A 114 13.23 -17.44 6.44
C GLY A 114 11.90 -16.89 6.97
N GLY A 115 11.83 -16.47 8.24
CA GLY A 115 10.59 -15.95 8.83
C GLY A 115 10.25 -14.54 8.36
N SER A 116 11.26 -13.68 8.27
CA SER A 116 11.08 -12.33 7.70
C SER A 116 10.84 -12.41 6.19
N ARG A 117 11.50 -13.34 5.50
CA ARG A 117 11.26 -13.59 4.07
C ARG A 117 9.79 -13.93 3.77
N ASP A 118 9.23 -14.92 4.46
CA ASP A 118 7.83 -15.35 4.28
C ASP A 118 6.83 -14.21 4.54
N LEU A 119 7.09 -13.39 5.57
CA LEU A 119 6.28 -12.22 5.87
C LEU A 119 6.33 -11.19 4.75
N LEU A 120 7.53 -10.85 4.27
CA LEU A 120 7.72 -9.86 3.21
C LEU A 120 7.20 -10.33 1.85
N GLU A 121 7.27 -11.63 1.56
CA GLU A 121 6.68 -12.22 0.34
C GLU A 121 5.16 -12.06 0.31
N LYS A 122 4.47 -12.15 1.46
CA LYS A 122 3.02 -11.91 1.53
C LYS A 122 2.66 -10.47 1.21
N ILE A 123 3.34 -9.52 1.87
CA ILE A 123 3.12 -8.09 1.62
C ILE A 123 3.45 -7.74 0.17
N LEU A 124 4.54 -8.30 -0.38
CA LEU A 124 4.90 -8.12 -1.79
C LEU A 124 3.79 -8.52 -2.75
N VAL A 125 3.15 -9.68 -2.54
CA VAL A 125 2.06 -10.14 -3.40
C VAL A 125 0.87 -9.19 -3.33
N GLU A 126 0.49 -8.72 -2.14
CA GLU A 126 -0.61 -7.76 -1.97
C GLU A 126 -0.27 -6.41 -2.66
N SER A 127 0.97 -5.92 -2.55
CA SER A 127 1.42 -4.73 -3.30
C SER A 127 1.36 -4.92 -4.82
N GLU A 128 1.68 -6.12 -5.34
CA GLU A 128 1.55 -6.43 -6.77
C GLU A 128 0.08 -6.42 -7.22
N GLU A 129 -0.85 -6.90 -6.39
CA GLU A 129 -2.30 -6.80 -6.64
C GLU A 129 -2.78 -5.35 -6.64
N HIS A 130 -2.22 -4.48 -5.79
CA HIS A 130 -2.53 -3.05 -5.78
C HIS A 130 -2.05 -2.37 -7.07
N VAL A 131 -0.83 -2.67 -7.51
CA VAL A 131 -0.29 -2.20 -8.79
C VAL A 131 -1.21 -2.60 -9.95
N ASP A 132 -1.60 -3.86 -10.05
CA ASP A 132 -2.50 -4.35 -11.11
C ASP A 132 -3.86 -3.62 -11.10
N TRP A 133 -4.44 -3.44 -9.91
CA TRP A 133 -5.70 -2.71 -9.78
C TRP A 133 -5.59 -1.26 -10.27
N LEU A 134 -4.52 -0.56 -9.89
CA LEU A 134 -4.26 0.84 -10.28
C LEU A 134 -4.01 0.97 -11.77
N GLU A 135 -3.18 0.11 -12.36
CA GLU A 135 -2.92 0.10 -13.80
C GLU A 135 -4.22 -0.16 -14.58
N THR A 136 -5.07 -1.07 -14.09
CA THR A 136 -6.40 -1.32 -14.64
C THR A 136 -7.28 -0.06 -14.58
N GLN A 137 -7.32 0.66 -13.46
CA GLN A 137 -8.11 1.89 -13.36
C GLN A 137 -7.63 2.98 -14.33
N ILE A 138 -6.30 3.14 -14.44
CA ILE A 138 -5.68 4.09 -15.35
C ILE A 138 -6.01 3.73 -16.81
N ASP A 139 -5.98 2.45 -17.18
CA ASP A 139 -6.36 1.99 -18.52
C ASP A 139 -7.86 2.20 -18.80
N LEU A 140 -8.73 1.95 -17.82
CA LEU A 140 -10.17 2.24 -17.92
C LEU A 140 -10.43 3.73 -18.18
N ILE A 141 -9.72 4.63 -17.51
CA ILE A 141 -9.81 6.08 -17.77
C ILE A 141 -9.42 6.38 -19.22
N LYS A 142 -8.35 5.77 -19.75
CA LYS A 142 -7.92 5.95 -21.14
C LYS A 142 -8.95 5.46 -22.15
N ARG A 143 -9.63 4.34 -21.87
CA ARG A 143 -10.62 3.74 -22.78
C ARG A 143 -11.97 4.43 -22.74
N LEU A 144 -12.44 4.80 -21.56
CA LEU A 144 -13.79 5.34 -21.35
C LEU A 144 -13.82 6.87 -21.40
N GLY A 145 -12.69 7.51 -21.14
CA GLY A 145 -12.62 8.93 -20.78
C GLY A 145 -12.99 9.15 -19.32
N LEU A 146 -12.37 10.17 -18.70
CA LEU A 146 -12.49 10.43 -17.28
C LEU A 146 -13.94 10.62 -16.82
N GLN A 147 -14.76 11.37 -17.56
CA GLN A 147 -16.15 11.64 -17.17
C GLN A 147 -16.99 10.37 -17.06
N ASN A 148 -16.84 9.44 -18.02
CA ASN A 148 -17.56 8.17 -18.01
C ASN A 148 -17.04 7.27 -16.89
N TYR A 149 -15.73 7.25 -16.66
CA TYR A 149 -15.15 6.53 -15.52
C TYR A 149 -15.73 7.04 -14.20
N LEU A 150 -15.71 8.36 -13.95
CA LEU A 150 -16.24 8.94 -12.72
C LEU A 150 -17.71 8.61 -12.48
N LEU A 151 -18.54 8.57 -13.54
CA LEU A 151 -19.93 8.15 -13.43
C LEU A 151 -20.08 6.74 -12.85
N THR A 152 -19.18 5.81 -13.18
CA THR A 152 -19.20 4.44 -12.64
C THR A 152 -18.85 4.36 -11.16
N GLN A 153 -18.32 5.43 -10.57
CA GLN A 153 -17.82 5.48 -9.19
C GLN A 153 -18.78 6.15 -8.20
N VAL A 154 -19.87 6.79 -8.66
CA VAL A 154 -20.81 7.55 -7.82
C VAL A 154 -21.69 6.66 -6.93
N GLY A 155 -22.06 5.47 -7.41
CA GLY A 155 -22.96 4.55 -6.72
C GLY A 155 -22.37 3.96 -5.43
N GLU A 156 -23.18 3.25 -4.65
CA GLU A 156 -22.67 2.47 -3.53
C GLU A 156 -21.86 1.26 -4.05
N GLU A 157 -20.96 0.77 -3.21
CA GLU A 157 -20.36 -0.55 -3.42
C GLU A 157 -21.49 -1.57 -3.30
N THR A 158 -21.89 -2.16 -4.42
CA THR A 158 -22.87 -3.24 -4.39
C THR A 158 -22.21 -4.39 -3.66
N ALA A 159 -22.73 -4.74 -2.47
CA ALA A 159 -22.36 -5.96 -1.77
C ALA A 159 -22.74 -7.18 -2.63
N GLY A 160 -21.87 -7.53 -3.57
CA GLY A 160 -21.86 -8.79 -4.31
C GLY A 160 -20.40 -9.22 -4.28
N GLY A 161 -20.01 -10.26 -3.55
CA GLY A 161 -20.67 -11.54 -3.36
C GLY A 161 -19.54 -12.53 -3.53
N HIS A 162 -19.10 -13.14 -2.43
CA HIS A 162 -18.21 -14.30 -2.50
C HIS A 162 -18.93 -15.47 -3.17
#